data_AF-A0A1C3JTV4-F1
#
_entry.id   AF-A0A1C3JTV4-F1
#
_cell.length_a   1.000
_cell.length_b   1.000
_cell.length_c   1.000
_cell.angle_alpha   90.00
_cell.angle_beta   90.00
_cell.angle_gamma   90.00
#
_symmetry.space_group_name_H-M   'P 1'
#
loop_
_entity.id
_entity.type
_entity.pdbx_description
1 polymer ?
#
loop_
_entity_poly.entity_id
_entity_poly.type
_entity_poly.pdbx_seq_one_letter_code
_entity_poly.pdbx_strand_id
1 'polypeptide(L)'
;MVLFMDLNKFKSLNDTYGHYEGDQYLAKVANVLSDRLSDQGLICRIGGDEFIGVRSVECCEACDKHILITNIKQDIQDISVIYPDLKLGISIGVACFPLDGQSTQRLIEVADERMYIDKHKSRH
;
A
#
# COMPACT_ATOMS: atom_id res chain seq x y z
N MET A 1 -5.68 -7.91 -10.59
CA MET A 1 -6.07 -6.76 -9.76
C MET A 1 -4.95 -5.72 -9.73
N VAL A 2 -5.32 -4.45 -9.50
CA VAL A 2 -4.42 -3.32 -9.30
C VAL A 2 -4.58 -2.84 -7.86
N LEU A 3 -3.47 -2.59 -7.17
CA LEU A 3 -3.41 -2.03 -5.83
C LEU A 3 -2.76 -0.64 -5.91
N PHE A 4 -3.37 0.35 -5.28
CA PHE A 4 -2.77 1.67 -5.06
C PHE A 4 -2.53 1.83 -3.55
N MET A 5 -1.32 2.25 -3.19
CA MET A 5 -0.84 2.24 -1.82
C MET A 5 -0.10 3.53 -1.50
N ASP A 6 -0.30 4.04 -0.29
CA ASP A 6 0.32 5.28 0.19
C ASP A 6 0.62 5.16 1.69
N LEU A 7 1.79 5.67 2.13
CA LEU A 7 2.18 5.60 3.54
C LEU A 7 1.54 6.70 4.38
N ASN A 8 0.91 6.28 5.47
CA ASN A 8 0.31 7.19 6.43
C ASN A 8 1.39 7.90 7.25
N LYS A 9 1.29 9.23 7.33
CA LYS A 9 2.16 10.12 8.11
C LYS A 9 3.65 10.04 7.75
N PHE A 10 4.00 9.64 6.54
CA PHE A 10 5.39 9.57 6.09
C PHE A 10 6.12 10.93 6.16
N LYS A 11 5.43 12.02 5.82
CA LYS A 11 5.99 13.37 6.01
C LYS A 11 6.34 13.66 7.47
N SER A 12 5.48 13.25 8.42
CA SER A 12 5.74 13.43 9.85
C SER A 12 6.95 12.62 10.32
N LEU A 13 7.19 11.43 9.74
CA LEU A 13 8.40 10.67 9.98
C LEU A 13 9.64 11.48 9.54
N ASN A 14 9.64 12.01 8.31
CA ASN A 14 10.74 12.85 7.81
C ASN A 14 10.95 14.11 8.67
N ASP A 15 9.88 14.79 9.06
CA ASP A 15 9.96 16.03 9.83
C ASP A 15 10.46 15.77 11.28
N THR A 16 10.18 14.60 11.84
CA THR A 16 10.51 14.26 13.25
C THR A 16 11.87 13.56 13.38
N TYR A 17 12.15 12.60 12.50
CA TYR A 17 13.32 11.72 12.59
C TYR A 17 14.35 11.97 11.48
N GLY A 18 14.02 12.85 10.51
CA GLY A 18 14.89 13.21 9.40
C GLY A 18 14.72 12.30 8.18
N HIS A 19 15.15 12.81 7.02
CA HIS A 19 15.02 12.11 5.74
C HIS A 19 15.77 10.79 5.67
N TYR A 20 16.90 10.65 6.37
CA TYR A 20 17.64 9.39 6.41
C TYR A 20 16.79 8.26 7.00
N GLU A 21 16.08 8.52 8.10
CA GLU A 21 15.15 7.55 8.70
C GLU A 21 13.94 7.28 7.79
N GLY A 22 13.44 8.30 7.10
CA GLY A 22 12.41 8.15 6.08
C GLY A 22 12.83 7.21 4.95
N ASP A 23 14.05 7.34 4.45
CA ASP A 23 14.59 6.47 3.39
C ASP A 23 14.76 5.03 3.87
N GLN A 24 15.23 4.83 5.10
CA GLN A 24 15.32 3.50 5.72
C GLN A 24 13.94 2.87 5.88
N TYR A 25 12.94 3.65 6.30
CA TYR A 25 11.57 3.18 6.43
C TYR A 25 10.97 2.82 5.07
N LEU A 26 11.15 3.67 4.04
CA LEU A 26 10.72 3.38 2.66
C LEU A 26 11.34 2.08 2.13
N ALA A 27 12.62 1.83 2.40
CA ALA A 27 13.28 0.59 2.00
C ALA A 27 12.65 -0.64 2.68
N LYS A 28 12.35 -0.56 3.98
CA LYS A 28 11.65 -1.63 4.72
C LYS A 28 10.25 -1.88 4.18
N VAL A 29 9.48 -0.82 3.93
CA VAL A 29 8.15 -0.89 3.30
C VAL A 29 8.25 -1.58 1.94
N ALA A 30 9.20 -1.16 1.09
CA ALA A 30 9.37 -1.74 -0.23
C ALA A 30 9.68 -3.25 -0.17
N ASN A 31 10.51 -3.68 0.79
CA ASN A 31 10.78 -5.10 1.01
C ASN A 31 9.51 -5.86 1.42
N VAL A 32 8.75 -5.35 2.39
CA VAL A 32 7.47 -5.97 2.82
C VAL A 32 6.51 -6.12 1.63
N LEU A 33 6.35 -5.06 0.82
CA LEU A 33 5.48 -5.10 -0.35
C LEU A 33 6.00 -6.07 -1.42
N SER A 34 7.32 -6.12 -1.64
CA SER A 34 7.94 -7.06 -2.56
C SER A 34 7.70 -8.50 -2.13
N ASP A 35 7.95 -8.84 -0.87
CA ASP A 35 7.80 -10.21 -0.35
C ASP A 35 6.35 -10.71 -0.44
N ARG A 36 5.37 -9.80 -0.30
CA ARG A 36 3.94 -10.14 -0.37
C ARG A 36 3.37 -10.19 -1.79
N LEU A 37 3.96 -9.47 -2.74
CA LEU A 37 3.34 -9.22 -4.06
C LEU A 37 4.17 -9.72 -5.25
N SER A 38 5.50 -9.86 -5.12
CA SER A 38 6.40 -10.09 -6.27
C SER A 38 6.27 -11.46 -6.92
N ASP A 39 6.07 -12.53 -6.14
CA ASP A 39 5.93 -13.90 -6.69
C ASP A 39 4.71 -14.06 -7.61
N GLN A 40 3.75 -13.14 -7.54
CA GLN A 40 2.48 -13.22 -8.27
C GLN A 40 2.17 -11.94 -9.06
N GLY A 41 3.14 -11.04 -9.17
CA GLY A 41 2.86 -9.71 -9.71
C GLY A 41 4.07 -8.80 -9.82
N LEU A 42 3.76 -7.53 -9.97
CA LEU A 42 4.69 -6.42 -10.06
C LEU A 42 4.37 -5.43 -8.95
N ILE A 43 5.41 -4.89 -8.32
CA ILE A 43 5.32 -3.75 -7.39
C ILE A 43 6.20 -2.63 -7.94
N CYS A 44 5.69 -1.40 -7.92
CA CYS A 44 6.39 -0.21 -8.39
C CYS A 44 6.18 0.94 -7.41
N ARG A 45 7.23 1.70 -7.14
CA ARG A 45 7.13 3.01 -6.47
C ARG A 45 6.90 4.07 -7.52
N ILE A 46 5.81 4.84 -7.43
CA ILE A 46 5.48 5.87 -8.42
C ILE A 46 6.23 7.17 -8.10
N GLY A 47 6.32 7.49 -6.81
CA GLY A 47 6.95 8.72 -6.32
C GLY A 47 6.64 8.91 -4.85
N GLY A 48 7.49 9.67 -4.14
CA GLY A 48 7.28 9.95 -2.72
C GLY A 48 7.06 8.67 -1.91
N ASP A 49 5.92 8.57 -1.25
CA ASP A 49 5.44 7.46 -0.44
C ASP A 49 4.39 6.56 -1.13
N GLU A 50 4.20 6.72 -2.44
CA GLU A 50 3.16 6.04 -3.23
C GLU A 50 3.71 4.82 -3.99
N PHE A 51 2.94 3.73 -3.97
CA PHE A 51 3.25 2.46 -4.62
C PHE A 51 2.05 1.93 -5.40
N ILE A 52 2.30 1.30 -6.55
CA ILE A 52 1.33 0.51 -7.32
C ILE A 52 1.75 -0.95 -7.37
N GLY A 53 0.80 -1.83 -7.04
CA GLY A 53 0.92 -3.27 -7.23
C GLY A 53 0.02 -3.75 -8.37
N VAL A 54 0.49 -4.67 -9.19
CA VAL A 54 -0.31 -5.35 -10.21
C VAL A 54 -0.14 -6.85 -10.03
N ARG A 55 -1.24 -7.58 -9.85
CA ARG A 55 -1.22 -9.03 -9.66
C ARG A 55 -2.18 -9.68 -10.64
N SER A 56 -1.71 -10.67 -11.39
CA SER A 56 -2.59 -11.55 -12.16
C SER A 56 -3.23 -12.52 -11.18
N VAL A 57 -4.54 -12.60 -11.17
CA VAL A 57 -5.28 -13.51 -10.29
C VAL A 57 -6.32 -14.20 -11.15
N GLU A 58 -6.22 -15.52 -11.25
CA GLU A 58 -7.21 -16.35 -11.94
C GLU A 58 -8.54 -16.41 -11.15
N CYS A 59 -8.47 -16.25 -9.83
CA CYS A 59 -9.65 -16.16 -8.97
C CYS A 59 -9.44 -15.01 -7.98
N CYS A 60 -10.15 -13.89 -8.17
CA CYS A 60 -10.23 -12.83 -7.17
C CYS A 60 -11.26 -13.22 -6.11
N GLU A 61 -11.01 -14.26 -5.30
CA GLU A 61 -11.88 -14.50 -4.17
C GLU A 61 -11.76 -13.32 -3.18
N ALA A 62 -12.90 -12.78 -2.77
CA ALA A 62 -12.93 -11.59 -1.91
C ALA A 62 -12.16 -11.81 -0.58
N CYS A 63 -12.12 -13.06 -0.10
CA CYS A 63 -11.37 -13.50 1.06
C CYS A 63 -9.86 -13.34 0.88
N ASP A 64 -9.30 -13.80 -0.25
CA ASP A 64 -7.85 -13.72 -0.52
C ASP A 64 -7.36 -12.27 -0.60
N LYS A 65 -8.15 -11.40 -1.23
CA LYS A 65 -7.85 -9.96 -1.28
C LYS A 65 -7.81 -9.36 0.12
N HIS A 66 -8.80 -9.67 0.95
CA HIS A 66 -8.90 -9.09 2.29
C HIS A 66 -7.75 -9.56 3.19
N ILE A 67 -7.43 -10.86 3.15
CA ILE A 67 -6.30 -11.43 3.90
C ILE A 67 -4.98 -10.78 3.49
N LEU A 68 -4.74 -10.62 2.17
CA LEU A 68 -3.54 -9.96 1.67
C LEU A 68 -3.39 -8.53 2.20
N ILE A 69 -4.45 -7.71 2.10
CA ILE A 69 -4.44 -6.33 2.57
C ILE A 69 -4.18 -6.27 4.07
N THR A 70 -4.86 -7.11 4.85
CA THR A 70 -4.70 -7.17 6.31
C THR A 70 -3.29 -7.54 6.71
N ASN A 71 -2.69 -8.56 6.05
CA ASN A 71 -1.32 -8.97 6.31
C ASN A 71 -0.31 -7.87 5.97
N ILE A 72 -0.45 -7.20 4.83
CA ILE A 72 0.41 -6.06 4.47
C ILE A 72 0.30 -4.97 5.54
N LYS A 73 -0.92 -4.58 5.93
CA LYS A 73 -1.10 -3.55 6.96
C LYS A 73 -0.46 -3.94 8.29
N GLN A 74 -0.59 -5.21 8.70
CA GLN A 74 0.02 -5.71 9.92
C GLN A 74 1.55 -5.71 9.84
N ASP A 75 2.14 -6.21 8.76
CA ASP A 75 3.60 -6.24 8.59
C ASP A 75 4.19 -4.81 8.61
N ILE A 76 3.50 -3.85 7.98
CA ILE A 76 3.89 -2.43 8.00
C ILE A 76 3.77 -1.85 9.41
N GLN A 77 2.74 -2.24 10.16
CA GLN A 77 2.56 -1.83 11.54
C GLN A 77 3.66 -2.40 12.46
N ASP A 78 4.07 -3.64 12.23
CA ASP A 78 5.13 -4.30 13.00
C ASP A 78 6.49 -3.62 12.80
N ILE A 79 6.86 -3.26 11.57
CA ILE A 79 8.10 -2.49 11.33
C ILE A 79 8.00 -1.03 11.82
N SER A 80 6.79 -0.54 12.08
CA SER A 80 6.53 0.83 12.56
C SER A 80 6.67 0.98 14.08
N VAL A 81 6.77 -0.13 14.83
CA VAL A 81 6.80 -0.12 16.31
C VAL A 81 7.95 0.71 16.91
N ILE A 82 9.03 0.92 16.14
CA ILE A 82 10.19 1.73 16.54
C ILE A 82 9.93 3.24 16.49
N TYR A 83 8.79 3.67 15.93
CA TYR A 83 8.37 5.07 15.84
C TYR A 83 7.08 5.30 16.67
N PRO A 84 7.10 5.09 17.99
CA PRO A 84 5.89 5.03 18.83
C PRO A 84 5.08 6.33 18.87
N ASP A 85 5.72 7.47 18.61
CA ASP A 85 5.07 8.79 18.60
C ASP A 85 4.27 9.04 17.31
N LEU A 86 4.45 8.18 16.30
CA LEU A 86 3.79 8.29 15.01
C LEU A 86 2.91 7.07 14.76
N LYS A 87 1.63 7.32 14.46
CA LYS A 87 0.74 6.29 13.91
C LYS A 87 1.07 6.07 12.42
N LEU A 88 2.22 5.47 12.15
CA LEU A 88 2.60 5.06 10.79
C LEU A 88 1.76 3.86 10.35
N GLY A 89 1.63 3.72 9.04
CA GLY A 89 0.88 2.64 8.42
C GLY A 89 0.83 2.83 6.92
N ILE A 90 -0.05 2.07 6.27
CA ILE A 90 -0.26 2.15 4.83
C ILE A 90 -1.76 2.13 4.53
N SER A 91 -2.18 2.97 3.61
CA SER A 91 -3.53 2.95 3.07
C SER A 91 -3.54 2.30 1.71
N ILE A 92 -4.52 1.41 1.49
CA ILE A 92 -4.53 0.51 0.33
C ILE A 92 -5.91 0.51 -0.30
N GLY A 93 -5.95 0.80 -1.59
CA GLY A 93 -7.12 0.62 -2.45
C GLY A 93 -6.86 -0.42 -3.52
N VAL A 94 -7.89 -1.19 -3.88
CA VAL A 94 -7.76 -2.29 -4.84
C VAL A 94 -8.86 -2.21 -5.88
N ALA A 95 -8.51 -2.41 -7.15
CA ALA A 95 -9.43 -2.58 -8.27
C ALA A 95 -9.21 -3.93 -8.98
N CYS A 96 -10.30 -4.59 -9.38
CA CYS A 96 -10.28 -5.90 -10.00
C CYS A 96 -10.73 -5.83 -11.47
N PHE A 97 -9.91 -6.31 -12.39
CA PHE A 97 -10.34 -6.55 -13.77
C PHE A 97 -11.16 -7.85 -13.85
N PRO A 98 -12.24 -7.92 -14.64
CA PRO A 98 -12.88 -6.82 -15.38
C PRO A 98 -13.94 -6.06 -14.56
N LEU A 99 -14.18 -6.44 -13.30
CA LEU A 99 -15.29 -5.94 -12.46
C LEU A 99 -15.30 -4.42 -12.27
N ASP A 100 -14.14 -3.82 -12.06
CA ASP A 100 -13.98 -2.39 -11.77
C ASP A 100 -13.60 -1.56 -13.00
N GLY A 101 -13.46 -2.21 -14.17
CA GLY A 101 -13.11 -1.55 -15.42
C GLY A 101 -12.37 -2.47 -16.39
N GLN A 102 -12.39 -2.09 -17.67
CA GLN A 102 -11.73 -2.82 -18.75
C GLN A 102 -10.45 -2.15 -19.27
N SER A 103 -10.11 -0.95 -18.76
CA SER A 103 -8.88 -0.24 -19.10
C SER A 103 -7.97 -0.10 -17.89
N THR A 104 -6.66 -0.09 -18.12
CA THR A 104 -5.66 0.14 -17.07
C THR A 104 -5.91 1.45 -16.33
N GLN A 105 -6.23 2.51 -17.08
CA GLN A 105 -6.55 3.82 -16.50
C GLN A 105 -7.72 3.73 -15.52
N ARG A 106 -8.83 3.06 -15.91
CA ARG A 106 -10.00 2.95 -15.04
C ARG A 106 -9.70 2.16 -13.76
N LEU A 107 -8.89 1.11 -13.86
CA LEU A 107 -8.49 0.31 -12.70
C LEU A 107 -7.63 1.11 -11.72
N ILE A 108 -6.70 1.93 -12.24
CA ILE A 108 -5.86 2.80 -11.41
C ILE A 108 -6.72 3.86 -10.70
N GLU A 109 -7.63 4.52 -11.42
CA GLU A 109 -8.56 5.51 -10.84
C GLU A 109 -9.40 4.92 -9.70
N VAL A 110 -9.98 3.73 -9.91
CA VAL A 110 -10.79 3.06 -8.88
C VAL A 110 -9.95 2.63 -7.69
N ALA A 111 -8.71 2.17 -7.91
CA ALA A 111 -7.81 1.79 -6.83
C ALA A 111 -7.38 3.02 -6.02
N ASP A 112 -7.09 4.14 -6.66
CA ASP A 112 -6.76 5.42 -6.02
C ASP A 112 -7.94 5.96 -5.19
N GLU A 113 -9.16 6.01 -5.76
CA GLU A 113 -10.38 6.42 -5.04
C GLU A 113 -10.58 5.59 -3.75
N ARG A 114 -10.37 4.27 -3.82
CA ARG A 114 -10.50 3.36 -2.67
C ARG A 114 -9.37 3.54 -1.66
N MET A 115 -8.16 3.81 -2.12
CA MET A 115 -7.01 4.11 -1.25
C MET A 115 -7.28 5.39 -0.47
N TYR A 116 -7.79 6.42 -1.15
CA TYR A 116 -8.14 7.69 -0.53
C TYR A 116 -9.22 7.53 0.56
N ILE A 117 -10.25 6.72 0.31
CA ILE A 117 -11.27 6.38 1.31
C ILE A 117 -10.64 5.68 2.53
N ASP A 118 -9.72 4.75 2.31
CA ASP A 118 -9.00 4.04 3.37
C ASP A 118 -8.07 4.99 4.17
N LYS A 119 -7.42 5.94 3.48
CA LYS A 119 -6.58 6.98 4.09
C LYS A 119 -7.36 7.91 5.00
N HIS A 120 -8.57 8.29 4.63
CA HIS A 120 -9.46 9.07 5.49
C HIS A 120 -9.89 8.33 6.74
N LYS A 121 -10.15 7.02 6.65
CA LYS A 121 -10.45 6.19 7.84
C LYS A 121 -9.26 6.07 8.79
N SER A 122 -8.04 6.10 8.25
CA SER A 122 -6.79 5.97 9.00
C SER A 122 -6.31 7.28 9.63
N ARG A 123 -6.90 8.42 9.23
CA ARG A 123 -6.62 9.76 9.77
C ARG A 123 -7.38 10.07 11.06
N HIS A 124 -8.40 9.27 11.39
CA HIS A 124 -9.13 9.31 12.66
C HIS A 124 -8.61 8.24 13.62
#